data_AF-A0A816CXC7-F1
#
_entry.id   AF-A0A816CXC7-F1
#
_cell.length_a   1.000
_cell.length_b   1.000
_cell.length_c   1.000
_cell.angle_alpha   90.00
_cell.angle_beta   90.00
_cell.angle_gamma   90.00
#
_symmetry.space_group_name_H-M   'P 1'
#
loop_
_entity.id
_entity.type
_entity.pdbx_description
1 polymer ?
#
loop_
_entity_poly.entity_id
_entity_poly.type
_entity_poly.pdbx_seq_one_letter_code
_entity_poly.pdbx_strand_id
1 'polypeptide(L)' 'MLGASYLRDMFNTVADHNWGIALRAYNSGPNGVDKSNLHTLPTGIGDRNYVDRVFRVWSDISAGRDPPADHYESG' A
#
# COMPACT_ATOMS: atom_id res chain seq x y z
N MET A 1 -13.46 4.64 9.94
CA MET A 1 -12.34 5.53 10.35
C MET A 1 -11.09 4.79 10.81
N LEU A 2 -11.14 3.52 11.22
CA LEU A 2 -9.95 2.79 11.72
C LEU A 2 -8.83 2.63 10.68
N GLY A 3 -9.16 2.35 9.41
CA GLY A 3 -8.13 2.15 8.36
C GLY A 3 -7.32 3.40 8.02
N ALA A 4 -7.95 4.57 7.92
CA ALA A 4 -7.25 5.82 7.64
C ALA A 4 -6.31 6.24 8.78
N SER A 5 -6.74 6.03 10.04
CA SER A 5 -5.90 6.27 11.21
C SER A 5 -4.69 5.32 11.23
N TYR A 6 -4.89 4.04 10.96
CA TYR A 6 -3.80 3.07 10.92
C TYR A 6 -2.78 3.39 9.80
N LEU A 7 -3.24 3.77 8.60
CA LEU A 7 -2.36 4.20 7.52
C LEU A 7 -1.56 5.46 7.91
N ARG A 8 -2.21 6.42 8.60
CA ARG A 8 -1.53 7.61 9.12
C ARG A 8 -0.45 7.26 10.12
N ASP A 9 -0.70 6.29 11.01
CA ASP A 9 0.31 5.84 11.98
C ASP A 9 1.49 5.18 11.26
N MET A 10 1.25 4.35 10.25
CA MET A 10 2.32 3.75 9.44
C MET A 10 3.15 4.81 8.72
N PHE A 11 2.49 5.84 8.17
CA PHE A 11 3.15 6.97 7.51
C PHE A 11 4.11 7.72 8.43
N ASN A 12 3.70 7.96 9.68
CA ASN A 12 4.49 8.72 10.65
C ASN A 12 5.58 7.88 11.35
N THR A 13 5.34 6.59 11.60
CA THR A 13 6.17 5.79 12.51
C THR A 13 7.09 4.79 11.80
N VAL A 14 6.67 4.27 10.64
CA VAL A 14 7.42 3.25 9.89
C VAL A 14 8.04 3.84 8.64
N ALA A 15 7.28 4.71 7.98
CA ALA A 15 7.54 5.08 6.60
C ALA A 15 8.38 6.34 6.43
N ASP A 16 8.71 7.05 7.51
CA ASP A 16 9.45 8.32 7.45
C ASP A 16 8.82 9.29 6.42
N HIS A 17 7.48 9.38 6.40
CA HIS A 17 6.67 10.17 5.46
C HIS A 17 6.74 9.73 3.99
N ASN A 18 7.07 8.46 3.72
CA ASN A 18 7.02 7.86 2.39
C ASN A 18 5.73 7.06 2.18
N TRP A 19 4.87 7.48 1.25
CA TRP A 19 3.59 6.81 1.00
C TRP A 19 3.73 5.36 0.53
N GLY A 20 4.74 5.02 -0.27
CA GLY A 20 4.95 3.65 -0.74
C GLY A 20 5.28 2.70 0.41
N ILE A 21 6.15 3.14 1.32
CA ILE A 21 6.51 2.37 2.53
C ILE A 21 5.30 2.26 3.47
N ALA A 22 4.53 3.34 3.65
CA ALA A 22 3.34 3.34 4.49
C ALA A 22 2.26 2.37 3.98
N LEU A 23 2.01 2.35 2.67
CA LEU A 23 1.06 1.44 2.03
C LEU A 23 1.53 -0.01 2.13
N ARG A 24 2.84 -0.27 2.01
CA ARG A 24 3.40 -1.60 2.23
C ARG A 24 3.22 -2.04 3.67
N ALA A 25 3.57 -1.19 4.64
CA ALA A 25 3.38 -1.46 6.07
C ALA A 25 1.90 -1.70 6.42
N TYR A 26 0.98 -0.96 5.82
CA TYR A 26 -0.46 -1.15 5.97
C TYR A 26 -0.92 -2.52 5.44
N ASN A 27 -0.34 -2.99 4.33
CA ASN A 27 -0.73 -4.25 3.68
C ASN A 27 -0.11 -5.50 4.31
N SER A 28 1.16 -5.46 4.68
CA SER A 28 1.91 -6.63 5.19
C SER A 28 2.22 -6.59 6.68
N GLY A 29 1.87 -5.49 7.36
CA GLY A 29 2.32 -5.18 8.72
C GLY A 29 3.72 -4.55 8.75
N PRO A 30 4.04 -3.78 9.81
CA PRO A 30 5.25 -2.94 9.90
C PRO A 30 6.56 -3.74 9.96
N ASN A 31 6.55 -4.92 10.59
CA ASN A 31 7.74 -5.76 10.75
C ASN A 31 8.18 -6.45 9.45
N GLY A 32 7.31 -6.44 8.44
CA GLY A 32 7.52 -7.14 7.17
C GLY A 32 8.04 -6.28 6.03
N VAL A 33 8.34 -5.01 6.32
CA VAL A 33 8.61 -4.00 5.29
C VAL A 33 10.10 -3.95 4.96
N ASP A 34 10.45 -4.36 3.75
CA ASP A 34 11.75 -4.05 3.15
C ASP A 34 11.66 -2.67 2.48
N LYS A 35 12.25 -1.65 3.13
CA LYS A 35 12.26 -0.27 2.61
C LYS A 35 13.03 -0.13 1.29
N SER A 36 13.92 -1.08 0.96
CA SER A 36 14.72 -1.06 -0.26
C SER A 36 14.01 -1.74 -1.45
N ASN A 37 13.05 -2.63 -1.17
CA ASN A 37 12.26 -3.31 -2.18
C ASN A 37 10.82 -3.50 -1.69
N LEU A 38 9.94 -2.61 -2.14
CA LEU A 38 8.54 -2.65 -1.77
C LEU A 38 7.79 -3.85 -2.33
N HIS A 39 8.34 -4.67 -3.24
CA HIS A 39 7.68 -5.90 -3.69
C HIS A 39 7.99 -7.12 -2.82
N THR A 40 8.97 -7.01 -1.94
CA THR A 40 9.29 -8.06 -0.96
C THR A 40 8.08 -8.26 -0.04
N LEU A 41 7.77 -9.53 0.22
CA LEU A 41 6.76 -9.92 1.19
C LEU A 41 7.41 -10.81 2.25
N PRO A 42 7.00 -10.66 3.53
CA PRO A 42 7.09 -11.77 4.47
C PRO A 42 6.33 -12.96 3.91
N THR A 43 6.87 -14.16 4.05
CA THR A 43 6.25 -15.39 3.54
C THR A 43 4.78 -15.47 3.98
N GLY A 44 3.86 -15.45 3.01
CA GLY A 44 2.42 -15.68 3.22
C GLY A 44 1.57 -14.49 3.67
N ILE A 45 2.09 -13.25 3.72
CA ILE A 45 1.32 -12.07 4.13
C ILE A 45 1.42 -10.96 3.09
N GLY A 46 0.28 -10.47 2.60
CA GLY A 46 0.18 -9.30 1.72
C GLY A 46 0.21 -9.63 0.23
N ASP A 47 0.16 -8.58 -0.59
CA ASP A 47 0.17 -8.68 -2.05
C ASP A 47 1.33 -7.86 -2.61
N ARG A 48 2.17 -8.51 -3.43
CA ARG A 48 3.40 -7.93 -4.00
C ARG A 48 3.14 -6.66 -4.80
N ASN A 49 1.94 -6.54 -5.39
CA ASN A 49 1.54 -5.46 -6.28
C ASN A 49 0.58 -4.47 -5.59
N TYR A 50 0.33 -4.60 -4.28
CA TYR A 50 -0.59 -3.74 -3.54
C TYR A 50 -0.27 -2.24 -3.70
N VAL A 51 1.00 -1.88 -3.51
CA VAL A 51 1.46 -0.48 -3.57
C VAL A 51 1.19 0.12 -4.96
N ASP A 52 1.55 -0.61 -6.02
CA ASP A 52 1.35 -0.17 -7.40
C ASP A 52 -0.13 0.00 -7.73
N ARG A 53 -0.98 -0.93 -7.29
CA ARG A 53 -2.43 -0.82 -7.49
C ARG A 53 -3.00 0.42 -6.82
N VAL A 54 -2.60 0.71 -5.58
CA VAL A 54 -3.10 1.90 -4.87
C VAL A 54 -2.62 3.18 -5.56
N PHE A 55 -1.37 3.25 -6.01
CA PHE A 55 -0.88 4.42 -6.75
C PHE A 55 -1.57 4.59 -8.11
N ARG A 56 -1.88 3.49 -8.81
CA ARG A 56 -2.66 3.55 -10.05
C ARG A 56 -4.06 4.11 -9.80
N VAL A 57 -4.77 3.58 -8.81
CA VAL A 57 -6.09 4.07 -8.40
C VAL A 57 -6.03 5.55 -8.03
N TRP A 58 -5.03 5.97 -7.26
CA TRP A 58 -4.81 7.38 -6.91
C TRP A 58 -4.59 8.24 -8.16
N SER A 59 -3.77 7.79 -9.10
CA SER A 59 -3.49 8.49 -10.36
C SER A 59 -4.75 8.65 -11.22
N ASP A 60 -5.57 7.60 -11.31
CA ASP A 60 -6.83 7.64 -12.07
C ASP A 60 -7.83 8.62 -11.45
N ILE A 61 -8.05 8.55 -10.14
CA ILE A 61 -8.91 9.49 -9.41
C ILE A 61 -8.40 10.93 -9.57
N SER A 62 -7.09 11.15 -9.44
CA SER A 62 -6.48 12.48 -9.58
C SER A 62 -6.64 13.06 -10.98
N ALA A 63 -6.78 12.20 -11.99
CA ALA A 63 -7.04 12.58 -13.37
C ALA A 63 -8.53 12.70 -13.71
N GLY A 64 -9.43 12.54 -12.72
CA GLY A 64 -10.87 12.57 -12.91
C GLY A 64 -11.44 11.34 -13.63
N ARG A 65 -10.68 10.24 -13.68
CA ARG A 65 -11.15 8.95 -14.20
C ARG A 65 -11.76 8.13 -13.07
N ASP A 66 -12.69 7.26 -13.43
CA ASP A 66 -13.17 6.25 -12.50
C ASP A 66 -12.05 5.25 -12.20
N PRO A 67 -11.86 4.86 -10.93
CA PRO A 67 -10.92 3.80 -10.60
C PRO A 67 -11.35 2.49 -11.27
N PRO A 68 -10.40 1.62 -11.68
CA PRO A 68 -10.72 0.37 -12.35
C PRO A 68 -11.69 -0.47 -11.50
N ALA A 69 -12.79 -0.89 -12.12
CA ALA A 69 -13.89 -1.63 -11.47
C ALA A 69 -13.58 -3.12 -11.29
N ASP A 70 -12.53 -3.61 -11.92
CA ASP A 70 -12.16 -5.02 -12.03
C ASP A 70 -10.69 -5.26 -11.66
N HIS A 71 -10.44 -6.43 -11.07
CA HIS A 71 -9.13 -7.00 -10.70
C HIS A 71 -8.56 -6.60 -9.33
N TYR A 72 -9.32 -6.89 -8.27
CA TYR A 72 -8.76 -7.36 -6.99
C TYR A 72 -8.62 -8.90 -7.00
N GLU A 73 -8.16 -9.50 -8.10
CA GLU A 73 -7.84 -10.93 -8.07
C GLU A 73 -6.54 -11.14 -7.30
N SER A 74 -6.71 -11.73 -6.13
CA SER A 74 -5.67 -12.28 -5.27
C SER A 74 -4.80 -13.24 -6.08
N GLY A 75 -3.56 -12.85 -6.36
CA GLY A 75 -2.51 -13.73 -6.90
C GLY A 75 -1.42 -13.98 -5.87
#